data_AF-K7ZG76-F1
#
_entry.id   AF-K7ZG76-F1
#
_cell.length_a   1.000
_cell.length_b   1.000
_cell.length_c   1.000
_cell.angle_alpha   90.00
_cell.angle_beta   90.00
_cell.angle_gamma   90.00
#
_symmetry.space_group_name_H-M   'P 1'
#
loop_
_entity.id
_entity.type
_entity.pdbx_description
1 polymer ?
#
loop_
_entity_poly.entity_id
_entity_poly.type
_entity_poly.pdbx_seq_one_letter_code
_entity_poly.pdbx_strand_id
1 'polypeptide(L)'
;MFEEQVSILEIIHFVEKVHHPLEEQELFPAVAGHPLLREGGPLCTYFRGMELDLNPQEAPRQHLRKLYEEGFPKACAYASFNWLNPQSPLSLPMDEHELGHELAEALKILVNPDMQKIYPGYFEVLKADYESLLRRHIAKEDGCLFVLCEKLLS
;
A
#
# COMPACT_ATOMS: atom_id res chain seq x y z
N MET A 1 7.66 -19.77 11.67
CA MET A 1 7.31 -18.68 12.60
C MET A 1 8.40 -17.63 12.78
N PHE A 2 9.54 -17.89 13.46
CA PHE A 2 10.58 -16.84 13.62
C PHE A 2 11.24 -16.41 12.29
N GLU A 3 11.62 -17.34 11.41
CA GLU A 3 12.21 -17.01 10.10
C GLU A 3 11.24 -16.26 9.18
N GLU A 4 9.96 -16.65 9.18
CA GLU A 4 8.91 -15.97 8.40
C GLU A 4 8.62 -14.55 8.91
N GLN A 5 8.72 -14.32 10.23
CA GLN A 5 8.58 -12.99 10.83
C GLN A 5 9.76 -12.08 10.49
N VAL A 6 10.98 -12.62 10.45
CA VAL A 6 12.15 -11.87 9.99
C VAL A 6 11.99 -11.50 8.51
N SER A 7 11.53 -12.45 7.68
CA SER A 7 11.31 -12.23 6.26
C SER A 7 10.28 -11.13 5.95
N ILE A 8 9.15 -11.07 6.68
CA ILE A 8 8.15 -10.02 6.44
C ILE A 8 8.66 -8.63 6.86
N LEU A 9 9.44 -8.52 7.93
CA LEU A 9 10.02 -7.24 8.35
C LEU A 9 11.04 -6.70 7.35
N GLU A 10 11.81 -7.57 6.70
CA GLU A 10 12.73 -7.19 5.63
C GLU A 10 11.97 -6.66 4.40
N ILE A 11 10.89 -7.33 4.00
CA ILE A 11 10.00 -6.88 2.91
C ILE A 11 9.41 -5.52 3.26
N ILE A 12 8.83 -5.38 4.46
CA ILE A 12 8.27 -4.12 4.95
C ILE A 12 9.33 -3.02 4.94
N HIS A 13 10.56 -3.30 5.38
CA HIS A 13 11.62 -2.31 5.37
C HIS A 13 11.92 -1.83 3.95
N PHE A 14 12.08 -2.76 3.00
CA PHE A 14 12.34 -2.41 1.61
C PHE A 14 11.19 -1.58 1.01
N VAL A 15 9.96 -2.03 1.15
CA VAL A 15 8.79 -1.35 0.59
C VAL A 15 8.60 0.04 1.20
N GLU A 16 8.53 0.13 2.53
CA GLU A 16 8.14 1.35 3.24
C GLU A 16 9.27 2.38 3.41
N LYS A 17 10.54 1.95 3.32
CA LYS A 17 11.70 2.83 3.53
C LYS A 17 12.56 3.05 2.30
N VAL A 18 12.35 2.27 1.24
CA VAL A 18 13.15 2.39 0.01
C VAL A 18 12.25 2.58 -1.19
N HIS A 19 11.36 1.62 -1.49
CA HIS A 19 10.57 1.61 -2.73
C HIS A 19 9.55 2.76 -2.80
N HIS A 20 8.56 2.80 -1.91
CA HIS A 20 7.54 3.86 -1.94
C HIS A 20 8.15 5.28 -1.84
N PRO A 21 9.15 5.54 -0.97
CA PRO A 21 9.79 6.85 -0.94
C PRO A 21 10.39 7.29 -2.28
N LEU A 22 11.00 6.39 -3.06
CA LEU A 22 11.54 6.72 -4.38
C LEU A 22 10.43 7.12 -5.35
N GLU A 23 9.30 6.42 -5.30
CA GLU A 23 8.17 6.74 -6.16
C GLU A 23 7.54 8.08 -5.78
N GLU A 24 7.24 8.25 -4.50
CA GLU A 24 6.54 9.41 -3.95
C GLU A 24 7.34 10.71 -4.05
N GLN A 25 8.67 10.62 -3.96
CA GLN A 25 9.56 11.78 -3.92
C GLN A 25 10.20 12.09 -5.27
N GLU A 26 10.34 11.11 -6.17
CA GLU A 26 11.03 11.30 -7.45
C GLU A 26 10.11 11.01 -8.64
N LEU A 27 9.55 9.79 -8.74
CA LEU A 27 8.83 9.36 -9.93
C LEU A 27 7.47 10.05 -10.09
N PHE A 28 6.62 9.98 -9.07
CA PHE A 28 5.26 10.51 -9.05
C PHE A 28 5.23 12.03 -9.27
N PRO A 29 6.05 12.85 -8.59
CA PRO A 29 6.11 14.28 -8.88
C PRO A 29 6.46 14.59 -10.34
N ALA A 30 7.34 13.79 -10.96
CA ALA A 30 7.78 14.02 -12.34
C ALA A 30 6.65 13.82 -13.37
N VAL A 31 5.69 12.95 -13.08
CA VAL A 31 4.58 12.63 -14.00
C VAL A 31 3.23 13.20 -13.58
N ALA A 32 3.06 13.63 -12.33
CA ALA A 32 1.77 14.05 -11.77
C ALA A 32 1.06 15.17 -12.56
N GLY A 33 1.85 16.06 -13.18
CA GLY A 33 1.35 17.16 -14.01
C GLY A 33 1.09 16.79 -15.48
N HIS A 34 1.46 15.59 -15.92
CA HIS A 34 1.43 15.23 -17.33
C HIS A 34 -0.02 14.98 -17.80
N PRO A 35 -0.54 15.68 -18.83
CA PRO A 35 -1.95 15.54 -19.25
C PRO A 35 -2.33 14.12 -19.65
N LEU A 36 -1.42 13.41 -20.30
CA LEU A 36 -1.63 12.03 -20.77
C LEU A 36 -1.69 10.99 -19.63
N LEU A 37 -1.28 11.33 -18.41
CA LEU A 37 -1.41 10.42 -17.27
C LEU A 37 -2.87 10.00 -17.04
N ARG A 38 -3.82 10.89 -17.38
CA ARG A 38 -5.26 10.67 -17.27
C ARG A 38 -5.84 9.79 -18.36
N GLU A 39 -5.13 9.58 -19.46
CA GLU A 39 -5.61 8.75 -20.56
C GLU A 39 -5.51 7.26 -20.20
N GLY A 40 -4.54 6.89 -19.37
CA GLY A 40 -4.33 5.52 -18.93
C GLY A 40 -4.15 4.54 -20.09
N GLY A 41 -4.61 3.31 -19.91
CA GLY A 41 -4.59 2.27 -20.94
C GLY A 41 -5.47 1.07 -20.56
N PRO A 42 -5.62 0.07 -21.44
CA PRO A 42 -6.51 -1.07 -21.20
C PRO A 42 -6.26 -1.81 -19.88
N LEU A 43 -4.99 -1.94 -19.47
CA LEU A 43 -4.64 -2.54 -18.17
C LEU A 43 -5.06 -1.65 -17.00
N CYS A 44 -4.94 -0.33 -17.12
CA CYS A 44 -5.41 0.60 -16.10
C CYS A 44 -6.94 0.53 -15.94
N THR A 45 -7.68 0.33 -17.04
CA THR A 45 -9.14 0.04 -16.99
C THR A 45 -9.43 -1.29 -16.30
N TYR A 46 -8.68 -2.35 -16.61
CA TYR A 46 -8.83 -3.65 -15.97
C TYR A 46 -8.62 -3.56 -14.44
N PHE A 47 -7.52 -2.95 -14.01
CA PHE A 47 -7.23 -2.75 -12.59
C PHE A 47 -8.27 -1.86 -11.91
N ARG A 48 -8.74 -0.80 -12.57
CA ARG A 48 -9.83 0.03 -12.04
C ARG A 48 -11.12 -0.77 -11.86
N GLY A 49 -11.45 -1.66 -12.79
CA GLY A 49 -12.60 -2.56 -12.67
C GLY A 49 -12.49 -3.45 -11.43
N MET A 50 -11.32 -4.07 -11.21
CA MET A 50 -11.09 -4.87 -10.00
C MET A 50 -11.23 -4.07 -8.71
N GLU A 51 -10.73 -2.84 -8.65
CA GLU A 51 -10.89 -1.97 -7.46
C GLU A 51 -12.37 -1.66 -7.18
N LEU A 52 -13.19 -1.48 -8.22
CA LEU A 52 -14.61 -1.20 -8.07
C LEU A 52 -15.44 -2.45 -7.70
N ASP A 53 -15.10 -3.60 -8.29
CA ASP A 53 -15.89 -4.84 -8.13
C ASP A 53 -15.49 -5.61 -6.87
N LEU A 54 -14.18 -5.71 -6.61
CA LEU A 54 -13.66 -6.51 -5.51
C LEU A 54 -13.38 -5.68 -4.26
N ASN A 55 -13.13 -4.37 -4.43
CA ASN A 55 -12.70 -3.45 -3.37
C ASN A 55 -11.69 -4.11 -2.40
N PRO A 56 -10.50 -4.49 -2.90
CA PRO A 56 -9.55 -5.32 -2.16
C PRO A 56 -9.00 -4.67 -0.88
N GLN A 57 -9.21 -3.37 -0.72
CA GLN A 57 -8.80 -2.61 0.47
C GLN A 57 -9.83 -2.67 1.61
N GLU A 58 -11.08 -3.06 1.35
CA GLU A 58 -12.15 -3.04 2.35
C GLU A 58 -11.85 -3.96 3.54
N ALA A 59 -11.51 -5.23 3.27
CA ALA A 59 -11.23 -6.19 4.33
C ALA A 59 -10.02 -5.78 5.21
N PRO A 60 -8.86 -5.40 4.64
CA PRO A 60 -7.74 -4.87 5.45
C PRO A 60 -8.14 -3.66 6.32
N ARG A 61 -8.90 -2.72 5.76
CA ARG A 61 -9.40 -1.55 6.51
C ARG A 61 -10.35 -1.93 7.63
N GLN A 62 -11.20 -2.94 7.44
CA GLN A 62 -12.08 -3.47 8.48
C GLN A 62 -11.29 -4.16 9.59
N HIS A 63 -10.27 -4.95 9.25
CA HIS A 63 -9.42 -5.61 10.26
C HIS A 63 -8.64 -4.59 11.09
N LEU A 64 -8.04 -3.57 10.47
CA LEU A 64 -7.39 -2.46 11.17
C LEU A 64 -8.37 -1.69 12.08
N ARG A 65 -9.56 -1.36 11.56
CA ARG A 65 -10.60 -0.68 12.34
C ARG A 65 -10.95 -1.46 13.61
N LYS A 66 -11.20 -2.75 13.47
CA LYS A 66 -11.52 -3.63 14.60
C LYS A 66 -10.37 -3.70 15.59
N LEU A 67 -9.13 -3.82 15.11
CA LEU A 67 -7.93 -3.82 15.95
C LEU A 67 -7.84 -2.53 16.79
N TYR A 68 -8.10 -1.37 16.19
CA TYR A 68 -8.09 -0.09 16.92
C TYR A 68 -9.26 0.07 17.90
N GLU A 69 -10.43 -0.47 17.58
CA GLU A 69 -11.58 -0.48 18.50
C GLU A 69 -11.27 -1.32 19.76
N GLU A 70 -10.39 -2.31 19.65
CA GLU A 70 -9.86 -3.10 20.77
C GLU A 70 -8.71 -2.40 21.54
N GLY A 71 -8.41 -1.13 21.20
CA GLY A 71 -7.45 -0.29 21.92
C GLY A 71 -6.01 -0.41 21.44
N PHE A 72 -5.76 -1.03 20.28
CA PHE A 72 -4.43 -1.07 19.68
C PHE A 72 -3.97 0.35 19.27
N PRO A 73 -2.68 0.70 19.43
CA PRO A 73 -2.17 2.00 19.03
C PRO A 73 -2.32 2.24 17.52
N LYS A 74 -2.86 3.39 17.14
CA LYS A 74 -2.97 3.78 15.73
C LYS A 74 -1.61 4.14 15.16
N ALA A 75 -1.43 3.85 13.87
CA ALA A 75 -0.28 4.30 13.12
C ALA A 75 -0.20 5.84 13.09
N CYS A 76 1.02 6.36 12.89
CA CYS A 76 1.22 7.77 12.60
C CYS A 76 0.56 8.14 11.26
N ALA A 77 0.19 9.42 11.11
CA ALA A 77 -0.32 9.92 9.84
C ALA A 77 0.72 9.72 8.72
N TYR A 78 0.24 9.29 7.55
CA TYR A 78 1.08 9.14 6.37
C TYR A 78 1.49 10.50 5.78
N ALA A 79 2.55 10.50 4.97
CA ALA A 79 3.06 11.72 4.37
C ALA A 79 2.03 12.35 3.41
N SER A 80 1.99 13.69 3.38
CA SER A 80 1.17 14.44 2.44
C SER A 80 2.03 15.09 1.35
N PHE A 81 1.51 15.09 0.14
CA PHE A 81 2.24 15.56 -1.04
C PHE A 81 1.44 16.64 -1.76
N ASN A 82 2.11 17.71 -2.18
CA ASN A 82 1.47 18.85 -2.85
C ASN A 82 1.01 18.54 -4.29
N TRP A 83 1.61 17.53 -4.93
CA TRP A 83 1.24 17.04 -6.25
C TRP A 83 0.04 16.08 -6.19
N LEU A 84 -0.25 15.52 -5.02
CA LEU A 84 -1.35 14.58 -4.83
C LEU A 84 -2.67 15.33 -4.68
N ASN A 85 -3.63 14.96 -5.52
CA ASN A 85 -5.01 15.43 -5.42
C ASN A 85 -5.96 14.28 -5.76
N PRO A 86 -7.23 14.33 -5.30
CA PRO A 86 -8.17 13.22 -5.50
C PRO A 86 -8.50 12.90 -6.97
N GLN A 87 -8.21 13.82 -7.89
CA GLN A 87 -8.43 13.64 -9.33
C GLN A 87 -7.18 13.13 -10.07
N SER A 88 -6.05 12.97 -9.37
CA SER A 88 -4.83 12.39 -9.94
C SER A 88 -5.00 10.88 -10.09
N PRO A 89 -4.62 10.28 -11.24
CA PRO A 89 -4.53 8.82 -11.36
C PRO A 89 -3.59 8.19 -10.31
N LEU A 90 -2.62 8.96 -9.80
CA LEU A 90 -1.71 8.53 -8.74
C LEU A 90 -2.38 8.44 -7.36
N SER A 91 -3.62 8.91 -7.19
CA SER A 91 -4.34 8.72 -5.93
C SER A 91 -4.58 7.25 -5.61
N LEU A 92 -4.73 6.40 -6.62
CA LEU A 92 -4.92 4.97 -6.43
C LEU A 92 -3.69 4.27 -5.81
N PRO A 93 -2.49 4.33 -6.40
CA PRO A 93 -1.30 3.76 -5.76
C PRO A 93 -1.02 4.44 -4.41
N MET A 94 -1.29 5.75 -4.26
CA MET A 94 -1.09 6.44 -2.97
C MET A 94 -2.03 5.97 -1.86
N ASP A 95 -3.31 5.71 -2.15
CA ASP A 95 -4.26 5.14 -1.18
C ASP A 95 -3.79 3.74 -0.71
N GLU A 96 -3.10 3.00 -1.60
CA GLU A 96 -2.52 1.69 -1.30
C GLU A 96 -1.23 1.80 -0.51
N HIS A 97 -0.37 2.79 -0.79
CA HIS A 97 0.82 3.08 0.02
C HIS A 97 0.41 3.43 1.46
N GLU A 98 -0.60 4.29 1.63
CA GLU A 98 -1.09 4.67 2.95
C GLU A 98 -1.63 3.45 3.72
N LEU A 99 -2.44 2.61 3.08
CA LEU A 99 -2.97 1.40 3.72
C LEU A 99 -1.85 0.38 4.01
N GLY A 100 -0.92 0.20 3.09
CA GLY A 100 0.25 -0.67 3.25
C GLY A 100 1.10 -0.23 4.44
N HIS A 101 1.32 1.08 4.58
CA HIS A 101 2.03 1.67 5.71
C HIS A 101 1.34 1.39 7.03
N GLU A 102 0.03 1.59 7.09
CA GLU A 102 -0.76 1.38 8.30
C GLU A 102 -0.70 -0.09 8.76
N LEU A 103 -0.83 -1.03 7.82
CA LEU A 103 -0.62 -2.47 8.06
C LEU A 103 0.80 -2.76 8.53
N ALA A 104 1.82 -2.16 7.90
CA ALA A 104 3.21 -2.35 8.24
C ALA A 104 3.55 -1.87 9.66
N GLU A 105 3.03 -0.72 10.09
CA GLU A 105 3.20 -0.22 11.45
C GLU A 105 2.54 -1.15 12.48
N ALA A 106 1.33 -1.65 12.19
CA ALA A 106 0.67 -2.63 13.05
C ALA A 106 1.49 -3.93 13.15
N LEU A 107 2.00 -4.44 12.04
CA LEU A 107 2.82 -5.66 11.98
C LEU A 107 4.14 -5.53 12.75
N LYS A 108 4.81 -4.38 12.68
CA LYS A 108 6.04 -4.11 13.45
C LYS A 108 5.81 -4.18 14.96
N ILE A 109 4.63 -3.77 15.44
CA ILE A 109 4.25 -3.87 16.85
C ILE A 109 3.85 -5.31 17.19
N LEU A 110 3.03 -5.94 16.34
CA LEU A 110 2.52 -7.29 16.53
C LEU A 110 3.60 -8.37 16.39
N VAL A 111 4.80 -8.08 15.88
CA VAL A 111 5.92 -9.04 15.92
C VAL A 111 6.34 -9.36 17.36
N ASN A 112 6.06 -8.48 18.32
CA ASN A 112 6.32 -8.74 19.73
C ASN A 112 5.35 -9.82 20.26
N PRO A 113 5.86 -10.96 20.80
CA PRO A 113 5.02 -12.04 21.32
C PRO A 113 4.04 -11.62 22.42
N ASP A 114 4.37 -10.62 23.23
CA ASP A 114 3.46 -10.12 24.25
C ASP A 114 2.28 -9.35 23.65
N MET A 115 2.51 -8.64 22.55
CA MET A 115 1.42 -8.00 21.79
C MET A 115 0.51 -9.05 21.15
N GLN A 116 1.06 -10.16 20.65
CA GLN A 116 0.25 -11.26 20.10
C GLN A 116 -0.61 -11.96 21.16
N LYS A 117 -0.21 -11.97 22.43
CA LYS A 117 -1.05 -12.49 23.52
C LYS A 117 -2.25 -11.57 23.80
N ILE A 118 -2.05 -10.25 23.70
CA ILE A 118 -3.10 -9.24 23.90
C ILE A 118 -4.06 -9.22 22.70
N TYR A 119 -3.52 -9.34 21.49
CA TYR A 119 -4.25 -9.26 20.22
C TYR A 119 -4.10 -10.57 19.41
N PRO A 120 -4.68 -11.68 19.88
CA PRO A 120 -4.47 -13.00 19.28
C PRO A 120 -5.01 -13.07 17.85
N GLY A 121 -4.21 -13.63 16.95
CA GLY A 121 -4.57 -13.86 15.55
C GLY A 121 -4.41 -12.66 14.62
N TYR A 122 -4.32 -11.43 15.14
CA TYR A 122 -4.18 -10.23 14.31
C TYR A 122 -2.90 -10.21 13.49
N PHE A 123 -1.78 -10.74 14.00
CA PHE A 123 -0.53 -10.80 13.24
C PHE A 123 -0.71 -11.57 11.92
N GLU A 124 -1.31 -12.76 11.97
CA GLU A 124 -1.50 -13.59 10.77
C GLU A 124 -2.50 -12.97 9.79
N VAL A 125 -3.60 -12.40 10.31
CA VAL A 125 -4.62 -11.73 9.47
C VAL A 125 -4.02 -10.52 8.76
N LEU A 126 -3.37 -9.62 9.49
CA LEU A 126 -2.80 -8.41 8.90
C LEU A 126 -1.60 -8.71 7.99
N LYS A 127 -0.83 -9.77 8.28
CA LYS A 127 0.25 -10.24 7.40
C LYS A 127 -0.32 -10.71 6.06
N ALA A 128 -1.38 -11.51 6.10
CA ALA A 128 -2.06 -11.97 4.88
C ALA A 128 -2.64 -10.78 4.09
N ASP A 129 -3.24 -9.81 4.77
CA ASP A 129 -3.75 -8.58 4.15
C ASP A 129 -2.63 -7.78 3.47
N TYR A 130 -1.51 -7.57 4.15
CA TYR A 130 -0.35 -6.84 3.62
C TYR A 130 0.23 -7.55 2.38
N GLU A 131 0.49 -8.85 2.46
CA GLU A 131 1.00 -9.61 1.31
C GLU A 131 0.05 -9.61 0.12
N SER A 132 -1.25 -9.71 0.39
CA SER A 132 -2.31 -9.70 -0.62
C SER A 132 -2.41 -8.33 -1.30
N LEU A 133 -2.34 -7.24 -0.52
CA LEU A 133 -2.31 -5.86 -1.00
C LEU A 133 -1.05 -5.61 -1.85
N LEU A 134 0.13 -5.94 -1.31
CA LEU A 134 1.43 -5.72 -1.97
C LEU A 134 1.52 -6.46 -3.32
N ARG A 135 1.07 -7.72 -3.41
CA ARG A 135 1.06 -8.45 -4.68
C ARG A 135 0.19 -7.80 -5.75
N ARG A 136 -0.98 -7.29 -5.35
CA ARG A 136 -1.88 -6.58 -6.29
C ARG A 136 -1.31 -5.23 -6.68
N HIS A 137 -0.71 -4.53 -5.73
CA HIS A 137 -0.04 -3.26 -5.94
C HIS A 137 1.08 -3.41 -6.98
N ILE A 138 2.03 -4.32 -6.77
CA ILE A 138 3.11 -4.61 -7.73
C ILE A 138 2.57 -4.98 -9.11
N ALA A 139 1.52 -5.80 -9.19
CA ALA A 139 0.92 -6.17 -10.48
C ALA A 139 0.33 -4.96 -11.23
N LYS A 140 -0.22 -3.96 -10.52
CA LYS A 140 -0.68 -2.69 -11.09
C LYS A 140 0.48 -1.84 -11.57
N GLU A 141 1.54 -1.80 -10.78
CA GLU A 141 2.72 -1.01 -11.10
C GLU A 141 3.42 -1.52 -12.36
N ASP A 142 3.79 -2.80 -12.36
CA ASP A 142 4.46 -3.46 -13.48
C ASP A 142 3.60 -3.47 -14.75
N GLY A 143 2.29 -3.69 -14.60
CA GLY A 143 1.37 -3.85 -15.71
C GLY A 143 0.84 -2.55 -16.30
N CYS A 144 0.72 -1.48 -15.52
CA CYS A 144 0.11 -0.22 -15.95
C CYS A 144 0.98 0.99 -15.62
N LEU A 145 1.33 1.20 -14.33
CA LEU A 145 1.93 2.46 -13.89
C LEU A 145 3.30 2.71 -14.51
N PHE A 146 4.23 1.77 -14.39
CA PHE A 146 5.60 1.96 -14.88
C PHE A 146 5.68 2.02 -16.40
N VAL A 147 4.85 1.25 -17.11
CA VAL A 147 4.71 1.34 -18.58
C VAL A 147 4.21 2.71 -19.00
N LEU A 148 3.30 3.31 -18.21
CA LEU A 148 2.83 4.66 -18.46
C LEU A 148 3.94 5.68 -18.16
N CYS A 149 4.57 5.61 -16.99
CA CYS A 149 5.66 6.51 -16.60
C CYS A 149 6.81 6.51 -17.62
N GLU A 150 7.22 5.34 -18.12
CA GLU A 150 8.27 5.22 -19.14
C GLU A 150 7.90 5.99 -20.41
N LYS A 151 6.65 5.90 -20.88
CA LYS A 151 6.16 6.65 -22.05
C LYS A 151 6.06 8.15 -21.82
N LEU A 152 5.85 8.58 -20.58
CA LEU A 152 5.69 10.00 -20.24
C LEU A 152 7.02 10.71 -19.97
N LEU A 153 8.06 9.95 -19.63
CA LEU A 153 9.39 10.45 -19.28
C LEU A 153 10.45 10.23 -20.37
N SER A 154 10.08 9.58 -21.48
CA SER A 154 10.92 9.42 -22.68
C SER A 154 10.75 10.56 -23.68
#